data_AF-A0A1F2RY16-F1
#
_entry.id   AF-A0A1F2RY16-F1
#
_cell.length_a   1.000
_cell.length_b   1.000
_cell.length_c   1.000
_cell.angle_alpha   90.00
_cell.angle_beta   90.00
_cell.angle_gamma   90.00
#
_symmetry.space_group_name_H-M   'P 1'
#
loop_
_entity.id
_entity.type
_entity.pdbx_description
1 polymer ?
#
loop_
_entity_poly.entity_id
_entity_poly.type
_entity_poly.pdbx_seq_one_letter_code
_entity_poly.pdbx_strand_id
1 'polypeptide(L)'
;MIEIKIFCKECKAENLVILSDLRTGSPPCKGCGAGLFFHRGIAGFVYVLSNPAMTGMVKIGSTTRSVDERVNELSSSTGVPISFVVEAYFESAQPQKDEEKVHIQLKLQRVEGKEFFRTDLETAIKTVRDVVGKEAIQGGKYFGANKEQGNMGLRCTKCGNVWTDSYIRSCPFCLAVTSYVVWDFPYR
;
A
#
# COMPACT_ATOMS: atom_id res chain seq x y z
N MET A 1 -22.70 -12.21 4.10
CA MET A 1 -23.09 -13.38 3.28
C MET A 1 -23.71 -12.82 2.01
N ILE A 2 -23.14 -13.15 0.85
CA ILE A 2 -23.59 -12.66 -0.45
C ILE A 2 -24.04 -13.87 -1.27
N GLU A 3 -25.24 -13.82 -1.83
CA GLU A 3 -25.75 -14.83 -2.76
C GLU A 3 -25.63 -14.30 -4.19
N ILE A 4 -25.02 -15.10 -5.07
CA ILE A 4 -24.78 -14.75 -6.46
C ILE A 4 -25.33 -15.85 -7.34
N LYS A 5 -26.28 -15.48 -8.21
CA LYS A 5 -26.78 -16.33 -9.28
C LYS A 5 -25.98 -16.08 -10.56
N ILE A 6 -25.33 -17.10 -11.10
CA ILE A 6 -24.45 -17.00 -12.27
C ILE A 6 -24.65 -18.18 -13.23
N PHE A 7 -24.56 -17.92 -14.52
CA PHE A 7 -24.57 -18.95 -15.55
C PHE A 7 -23.14 -19.35 -15.91
N CYS A 8 -22.88 -20.65 -16.01
CA CYS A 8 -21.59 -21.17 -16.44
C CYS A 8 -21.31 -20.74 -17.89
N LYS A 9 -20.11 -20.23 -18.15
CA LYS A 9 -19.70 -19.83 -19.51
C LYS A 9 -19.59 -21.05 -20.45
N GLU A 10 -19.12 -22.17 -19.92
CA GLU A 10 -18.86 -23.42 -20.63
C GLU A 10 -20.17 -24.19 -20.92
N CYS A 11 -20.87 -24.66 -19.89
CA CYS A 11 -22.03 -25.55 -20.07
C CYS A 11 -23.39 -24.86 -19.96
N LYS A 12 -23.43 -23.53 -19.77
CA LYS A 12 -24.65 -22.73 -19.60
C LYS A 12 -25.53 -23.09 -18.39
N ALA A 13 -25.11 -24.04 -17.55
CA ALA A 13 -25.83 -24.40 -16.33
C ALA A 13 -25.95 -23.19 -15.39
N GLU A 14 -27.13 -23.05 -14.79
CA GLU A 14 -27.36 -22.08 -13.72
C GLU A 14 -26.69 -22.55 -12.42
N ASN A 15 -25.98 -21.65 -11.75
CA ASN A 15 -25.30 -21.92 -10.49
C ASN A 15 -25.65 -20.84 -9.47
N LEU A 16 -25.97 -21.29 -8.26
CA LEU A 16 -26.14 -20.44 -7.09
C LEU A 16 -24.92 -20.58 -6.20
N VAL A 17 -24.20 -19.48 -5.99
CA VAL A 17 -23.00 -19.43 -5.16
C VAL A 17 -23.27 -18.56 -3.95
N ILE A 18 -22.97 -19.09 -2.76
CA ILE A 18 -23.06 -18.37 -1.49
C ILE A 18 -21.65 -18.07 -1.01
N LEU A 19 -21.29 -16.79 -0.98
CA LEU A 19 -20.05 -16.29 -0.38
C LEU A 19 -20.33 -15.93 1.09
N SER A 20 -20.11 -16.89 1.97
CA SER A 20 -20.31 -16.74 3.42
C SER A 20 -19.02 -16.40 4.17
N ASP A 21 -17.85 -16.61 3.57
CA ASP A 21 -16.55 -16.34 4.16
C ASP A 21 -15.62 -15.55 3.22
N LEU A 22 -14.50 -15.10 3.78
CA LEU A 22 -13.44 -14.37 3.06
C LEU A 22 -12.39 -15.33 2.48
N ARG A 23 -12.77 -16.55 2.10
CA ARG A 23 -11.82 -17.43 1.40
C ARG A 23 -11.60 -16.88 0.00
N THR A 24 -10.37 -16.97 -0.47
CA THR A 24 -10.05 -16.71 -1.87
C THR A 24 -10.29 -18.00 -2.65
N GLY A 25 -10.98 -17.93 -3.78
CA GLY A 25 -11.31 -19.13 -4.51
C GLY A 25 -12.03 -18.87 -5.82
N SER A 26 -12.27 -19.96 -6.54
CA SER A 26 -13.12 -20.00 -7.71
C SER A 26 -14.13 -21.13 -7.55
N PRO A 27 -15.38 -20.84 -7.13
CA PRO A 27 -16.41 -21.87 -6.98
C PRO A 27 -16.61 -22.65 -8.29
N PRO A 28 -16.62 -23.99 -8.23
CA PRO A 28 -16.80 -24.81 -9.41
C PRO A 28 -18.26 -24.84 -9.85
N CYS A 29 -18.47 -24.95 -11.16
CA CYS A 29 -19.77 -25.20 -11.75
C CYS A 29 -20.28 -26.59 -11.35
N LYS A 30 -21.52 -26.69 -10.86
CA LYS A 30 -22.17 -27.98 -10.52
C LYS A 30 -22.37 -28.90 -11.73
N GLY A 31 -22.39 -28.34 -12.94
CA GLY A 31 -22.61 -29.11 -14.18
C GLY A 31 -21.33 -29.68 -14.79
N CYS A 32 -20.29 -28.85 -14.96
CA CYS A 32 -19.05 -29.24 -15.65
C CYS A 32 -17.77 -29.13 -14.82
N GLY A 33 -17.86 -28.62 -13.59
CA GLY A 33 -16.69 -28.40 -12.72
C GLY A 33 -15.85 -27.16 -13.05
N ALA A 34 -16.11 -26.46 -14.17
CA ALA A 34 -15.37 -25.25 -14.54
C ALA A 34 -15.52 -24.13 -13.50
N GLY A 35 -14.47 -23.34 -13.29
CA GLY A 35 -14.50 -22.19 -12.37
C GLY A 35 -15.48 -21.11 -12.86
N LEU A 36 -16.45 -20.75 -12.02
CA LEU A 36 -17.50 -19.80 -12.40
C LEU A 36 -16.98 -18.36 -12.45
N PHE A 37 -16.32 -17.95 -11.36
CA PHE A 37 -15.66 -16.66 -11.22
C PHE A 37 -14.61 -16.77 -10.14
N PHE A 38 -13.59 -15.93 -10.19
CA PHE A 38 -12.59 -15.85 -9.14
C PHE A 38 -12.93 -14.71 -8.18
N HIS A 39 -12.89 -14.98 -6.88
CA HIS A 39 -13.05 -13.98 -5.84
C HIS A 39 -11.88 -14.01 -4.86
N ARG A 40 -11.55 -12.84 -4.31
CA ARG A 40 -10.56 -12.68 -3.24
C ARG A 40 -11.28 -12.20 -2.00
N GLY A 41 -11.00 -12.85 -0.87
CA GLY A 41 -11.45 -12.35 0.42
C GLY A 41 -10.37 -11.47 1.05
N ILE A 42 -10.74 -10.24 1.36
CA ILE A 42 -9.90 -9.26 2.03
C ILE A 42 -10.58 -8.95 3.37
N ALA A 43 -9.89 -9.21 4.47
CA ALA A 43 -10.39 -8.95 5.82
C ALA A 43 -9.91 -7.60 6.37
N GLY A 44 -8.82 -7.08 5.82
CA GLY A 44 -8.26 -5.80 6.21
C GLY A 44 -6.90 -5.57 5.56
N PHE A 45 -6.10 -4.74 6.21
CA PHE A 45 -4.82 -4.28 5.69
C PHE A 45 -3.73 -4.32 6.75
N VAL A 46 -2.51 -4.61 6.32
CA VAL A 46 -1.28 -4.35 7.08
C VAL A 46 -0.59 -3.16 6.43
N TYR A 47 -0.20 -2.16 7.21
CA TYR A 47 0.37 -0.91 6.70
C TYR A 47 1.76 -0.62 7.28
N VAL A 48 2.53 0.16 6.53
CA VAL A 48 3.81 0.74 6.92
C VAL A 48 3.65 2.26 6.86
N LEU A 49 3.84 2.93 7.99
CA LEU A 49 3.78 4.39 8.09
C LEU A 49 5.14 4.96 8.45
N SER A 50 5.45 6.13 7.90
CA SER A 50 6.56 6.96 8.35
C SER A 50 6.05 8.23 9.03
N ASN A 51 6.92 8.88 9.80
CA ASN A 51 6.65 10.21 10.33
C ASN A 51 7.91 11.07 10.13
N PRO A 52 7.84 12.22 9.44
CA PRO A 52 9.00 13.09 9.22
C PRO A 52 9.68 13.57 10.51
N ALA A 53 8.96 13.66 11.62
CA ALA A 53 9.53 14.00 12.94
C ALA A 53 10.26 12.81 13.60
N MET A 54 10.12 11.60 13.07
CA MET A 54 10.66 10.35 13.61
C MET A 54 11.57 9.66 12.58
N THR A 55 12.67 10.32 12.23
CA THR A 55 13.62 9.82 11.22
C THR A 55 14.23 8.47 11.61
N GLY A 56 14.34 7.55 10.64
CA GLY A 56 14.94 6.22 10.83
C GLY A 56 14.03 5.22 11.55
N MET A 57 12.74 5.52 11.63
CA MET A 57 11.74 4.69 12.30
C MET A 57 10.47 4.59 11.46
N VAL A 58 9.86 3.41 11.47
CA VAL A 58 8.58 3.14 10.82
C VAL A 58 7.60 2.58 11.83
N LYS A 59 6.31 2.85 11.62
CA LYS A 59 5.21 2.18 12.33
C LYS A 59 4.62 1.10 11.44
N ILE A 60 4.48 -0.10 11.97
CA ILE A 60 3.84 -1.21 11.27
C ILE A 60 2.66 -1.67 12.10
N GLY A 61 1.48 -1.67 11.51
CA GLY A 61 0.25 -2.11 12.18
C GLY A 61 -0.78 -2.62 11.20
N SER A 62 -1.94 -3.00 11.71
CA SER A 62 -3.05 -3.46 10.89
C SER A 62 -4.37 -2.73 11.16
N THR A 63 -5.32 -2.90 10.25
CA THR A 63 -6.68 -2.38 10.36
C THR A 63 -7.66 -3.28 9.59
N THR A 64 -8.89 -3.40 10.06
CA THR A 64 -10.01 -4.02 9.33
C THR A 64 -10.86 -2.99 8.59
N ARG A 65 -10.59 -1.70 8.81
CA ARG A 65 -11.20 -0.55 8.15
C ARG A 65 -10.26 -0.01 7.05
N SER A 66 -10.60 1.12 6.44
CA SER A 66 -9.68 1.76 5.50
C SER A 66 -8.39 2.19 6.20
N VAL A 67 -7.28 2.18 5.44
CA VAL A 67 -5.98 2.63 5.95
C VAL A 67 -6.01 4.13 6.23
N ASP A 68 -6.65 4.91 5.37
CA ASP A 68 -6.75 6.37 5.49
C ASP A 68 -7.48 6.79 6.77
N GLU A 69 -8.62 6.18 7.10
CA GLU A 69 -9.32 6.44 8.37
C GLU A 69 -8.41 6.15 9.56
N ARG A 70 -7.70 5.02 9.54
CA ARG A 70 -6.81 4.65 10.64
C ARG A 70 -5.63 5.61 10.78
N VAL A 71 -5.05 6.07 9.68
CA VAL A 71 -3.97 7.06 9.70
C VAL A 71 -4.43 8.41 10.20
N ASN A 72 -5.62 8.85 9.81
CA ASN A 72 -6.21 10.10 10.29
C ASN A 72 -6.45 10.07 11.80
N GLU A 73 -6.96 8.95 12.34
CA GLU A 73 -7.11 8.75 13.79
C GLU A 73 -5.77 8.83 14.53
N LEU A 74 -4.75 8.15 14.02
CA LEU A 74 -3.41 8.13 14.62
C LEU A 74 -2.75 9.51 14.57
N SER A 75 -2.91 10.22 13.46
CA SER A 75 -2.34 11.55 13.24
C SER A 75 -3.05 12.64 14.06
N SER A 76 -4.30 12.41 14.46
CA SER A 76 -5.07 13.35 15.30
C SER A 76 -4.82 13.18 16.80
N SER A 77 -4.01 12.19 17.20
CA SER A 77 -3.71 11.94 18.62
C SER A 77 -2.75 12.99 19.19
N THR A 78 -2.98 13.43 20.43
CA THR A 78 -2.29 14.54 21.12
C THR A 78 -0.79 14.33 21.41
N GLY A 79 -0.17 13.30 20.83
CA GLY A 79 1.24 12.94 21.02
C GLY A 79 2.05 12.88 19.72
N VAL A 80 1.50 13.30 18.58
CA VAL A 80 2.17 13.21 17.27
C VAL A 80 2.36 14.61 16.69
N PRO A 81 3.60 15.10 16.52
CA PRO A 81 3.86 16.48 16.09
C PRO A 81 3.61 16.71 14.59
N ILE A 82 3.66 15.66 13.77
CA ILE A 82 3.44 15.71 12.31
C ILE A 82 2.60 14.48 11.92
N SER A 83 1.63 14.63 11.02
CA SER A 83 0.82 13.52 10.53
C SER A 83 1.67 12.37 9.96
N PHE A 84 1.20 11.15 10.13
CA PHE A 84 1.82 9.98 9.52
C PHE A 84 1.64 10.00 8.00
N VAL A 85 2.66 9.52 7.29
CA VAL A 85 2.61 9.26 5.85
C VAL A 85 2.38 7.77 5.65
N VAL A 86 1.41 7.41 4.82
CA VAL A 86 1.23 6.02 4.36
C VAL A 86 2.28 5.75 3.31
N GLU A 87 3.21 4.84 3.60
CA GLU A 87 4.29 4.48 2.67
C GLU A 87 3.89 3.25 1.85
N ALA A 88 3.22 2.30 2.50
CA ALA A 88 2.65 1.13 1.86
C ALA A 88 1.52 0.54 2.70
N TYR A 89 0.61 -0.17 2.05
CA TYR A 89 -0.29 -1.09 2.72
C TYR A 89 -0.58 -2.32 1.87
N PHE A 90 -1.02 -3.39 2.51
CA PHE A 90 -1.16 -4.71 1.91
C PHE A 90 -2.50 -5.31 2.30
N GLU A 91 -3.27 -5.78 1.32
CA GLU A 91 -4.49 -6.54 1.59
C GLU A 91 -4.18 -7.84 2.31
N SER A 92 -4.76 -8.06 3.48
CA SER A 92 -4.62 -9.30 4.21
C SER A 92 -5.99 -9.96 4.44
N ALA A 93 -6.01 -11.29 4.38
CA ALA A 93 -7.14 -12.09 4.82
C ALA A 93 -7.14 -12.33 6.34
N GLN A 94 -6.00 -12.13 7.02
CA GLN A 94 -5.82 -12.30 8.46
C GLN A 94 -4.89 -11.19 9.01
N PRO A 95 -5.29 -9.91 8.94
CA PRO A 95 -4.42 -8.76 9.17
C PRO A 95 -3.68 -8.78 10.52
N GLN A 96 -4.36 -9.19 11.59
CA GLN A 96 -3.77 -9.29 12.94
C GLN A 96 -2.67 -10.36 13.02
N LYS A 97 -2.89 -11.53 12.41
CA LYS A 97 -1.88 -12.61 12.42
C LYS A 97 -0.68 -12.26 11.55
N ASP A 98 -0.91 -11.59 10.43
CA ASP A 98 0.17 -11.15 9.54
C ASP A 98 1.00 -10.04 10.20
N GLU A 99 0.35 -9.10 10.89
CA GLU A 99 1.03 -8.10 11.73
C GLU A 99 1.92 -8.74 12.80
N GLU A 100 1.38 -9.68 13.58
CA GLU A 100 2.13 -10.40 14.61
C GLU A 100 3.38 -11.08 14.05
N LYS A 101 3.25 -11.74 12.89
CA LYS A 101 4.39 -12.37 12.20
C LYS A 101 5.44 -11.35 11.78
N VAL A 102 5.03 -10.20 11.23
CA VAL A 102 5.97 -9.12 10.87
C VAL A 102 6.68 -8.60 12.12
N HIS A 103 5.95 -8.40 13.23
CA HIS A 103 6.54 -7.95 14.49
C HIS A 103 7.54 -8.97 15.05
N ILE A 104 7.30 -10.27 14.88
CA ILE A 104 8.23 -11.32 15.25
C ILE A 104 9.49 -11.28 14.38
N GLN A 105 9.36 -11.09 13.06
CA GLN A 105 10.50 -10.99 12.16
C GLN A 105 11.36 -9.74 12.41
N LEU A 106 10.75 -8.61 12.79
CA LEU A 106 11.43 -7.35 13.09
C LEU A 106 11.65 -7.13 14.60
N LYS A 107 11.62 -8.20 15.40
CA LYS A 107 11.69 -8.11 16.86
C LYS A 107 12.95 -7.40 17.36
N LEU A 108 14.09 -7.59 16.68
CA LEU A 108 15.37 -6.96 17.06
C LEU A 108 15.39 -5.45 16.81
N GLN A 109 14.59 -4.98 15.85
CA GLN A 109 14.45 -3.57 15.47
C GLN A 109 13.32 -2.89 16.23
N ARG A 110 12.49 -3.64 16.96
CA ARG A 110 11.29 -3.13 17.64
C ARG A 110 11.69 -2.22 18.81
N VAL A 111 11.07 -1.05 18.85
CA VAL A 111 11.16 -0.13 19.99
C VAL A 111 10.28 -0.65 21.12
N GLU A 112 10.85 -0.73 22.33
CA GLU A 112 10.17 -1.31 23.49
C GLU A 112 8.78 -0.69 23.73
N GLY A 113 7.81 -1.56 23.97
CA GLY A 113 6.44 -1.17 24.32
C GLY A 113 5.62 -0.53 23.20
N LYS A 114 6.11 -0.48 21.96
CA LYS A 114 5.37 0.15 20.85
C LYS A 114 5.43 -0.68 19.55
N GLU A 115 4.60 -0.28 18.58
CA GLU A 115 4.54 -0.83 17.22
C GLU A 115 5.47 -0.05 16.27
N PHE A 116 6.61 0.41 16.78
CA PHE A 116 7.63 1.14 16.02
C PHE A 116 8.88 0.30 15.85
N PHE A 117 9.53 0.45 14.71
CA PHE A 117 10.70 -0.34 14.31
C PHE A 117 11.79 0.58 13.77
N ARG A 118 13.01 0.43 14.29
CA ARG A 118 14.23 1.11 13.80
C ARG A 118 14.77 0.37 12.58
N THR A 119 14.18 0.66 11.43
CA THR A 119 14.54 0.05 10.14
C THR A 119 14.21 1.03 9.01
N ASP A 120 14.84 0.83 7.86
CA ASP A 120 14.52 1.58 6.65
C ASP A 120 13.22 1.06 6.00
N LEU A 121 12.63 1.89 5.14
CA LEU A 121 11.37 1.59 4.46
C LEU A 121 11.47 0.34 3.58
N GLU A 122 12.57 0.18 2.86
CA GLU A 122 12.75 -0.92 1.92
C GLU A 122 12.72 -2.27 2.66
N THR A 123 13.46 -2.37 3.78
CA THR A 123 13.44 -3.54 4.67
C THR A 123 12.04 -3.77 5.23
N ALA A 124 11.39 -2.76 5.80
CA ALA A 124 10.06 -2.89 6.39
C ALA A 124 9.02 -3.39 5.39
N ILE A 125 8.98 -2.79 4.19
CA ILE A 125 7.99 -3.14 3.17
C ILE A 125 8.29 -4.51 2.57
N LYS A 126 9.56 -4.87 2.40
CA LYS A 126 9.94 -6.23 2.00
C LYS A 126 9.46 -7.26 3.03
N THR A 127 9.69 -7.04 4.32
CA THR A 127 9.23 -7.95 5.37
C THR A 127 7.71 -8.12 5.35
N VAL A 128 6.95 -7.03 5.23
CA VAL A 128 5.48 -7.13 5.14
C VAL A 128 5.05 -7.87 3.87
N ARG A 129 5.69 -7.60 2.72
CA ARG A 129 5.44 -8.33 1.46
C ARG A 129 5.67 -9.84 1.64
N ASP A 130 6.78 -10.23 2.25
CA ASP A 130 7.16 -11.63 2.43
C ASP A 130 6.19 -12.37 3.36
N VAL A 131 5.66 -11.68 4.38
CA VAL A 131 4.68 -12.26 5.31
C VAL A 131 3.28 -12.36 4.71
N VAL A 132 2.81 -11.29 4.05
CA VAL A 132 1.45 -11.23 3.49
C VAL A 132 1.36 -12.00 2.15
N GLY A 133 2.46 -12.13 1.42
CA GLY A 133 2.52 -12.80 0.12
C GLY A 133 1.80 -12.03 -1.00
N LYS A 134 1.63 -10.72 -0.84
CA LYS A 134 1.01 -9.82 -1.83
C LYS A 134 1.86 -8.59 -2.05
N GLU A 135 1.70 -7.96 -3.21
CA GLU A 135 2.34 -6.69 -3.50
C GLU A 135 1.75 -5.53 -2.70
N ALA A 136 2.60 -4.54 -2.44
CA ALA A 136 2.21 -3.32 -1.78
C ALA A 136 1.24 -2.52 -2.66
N ILE A 137 0.13 -2.08 -2.07
CA ILE A 137 -0.71 -1.05 -2.62
C ILE A 137 -0.15 0.28 -2.10
N GLN A 138 0.24 1.14 -3.03
CA GLN A 138 0.94 2.37 -2.70
C GLN A 138 -0.05 3.40 -2.14
N GLY A 139 0.21 3.87 -0.91
CA GLY A 139 -0.17 5.21 -0.51
C GLY A 139 0.97 6.15 -0.90
N GLY A 140 0.69 7.19 -1.69
CA GLY A 140 1.54 8.38 -1.85
C GLY A 140 3.08 8.25 -2.09
N LYS A 141 3.49 8.50 -3.33
CA LYS A 141 4.75 9.16 -3.80
C LYS A 141 6.17 8.70 -3.37
N TYR A 142 6.38 7.69 -2.54
CA TYR A 142 7.75 7.30 -2.14
C TYR A 142 8.22 5.89 -2.53
N PHE A 143 7.37 5.10 -3.19
CA PHE A 143 7.81 3.85 -3.83
C PHE A 143 8.39 4.09 -5.22
N GLY A 144 9.69 4.40 -5.28
CA GLY A 144 10.39 4.46 -6.57
C GLY A 144 11.62 5.38 -6.65
N ALA A 145 12.23 5.80 -5.55
CA ALA A 145 13.58 6.36 -5.62
C ALA A 145 14.57 5.20 -5.84
N ASN A 146 14.73 4.80 -7.11
CA ASN A 146 15.92 4.09 -7.56
C ASN A 146 17.14 4.88 -7.09
N LYS A 147 17.84 4.36 -6.08
CA LYS A 147 19.17 4.80 -5.69
C LYS A 147 20.08 4.51 -6.88
N GLU A 148 20.28 5.49 -7.79
CA GLU A 148 21.48 5.62 -8.64
C GLU A 148 21.43 6.73 -9.73
N GLN A 149 20.40 7.57 -9.84
CA GLN A 149 20.44 8.69 -10.79
C GLN A 149 20.05 10.00 -10.11
N GLY A 150 20.89 11.02 -10.29
CA GLY A 150 20.83 12.31 -9.62
C GLY A 150 19.45 12.99 -9.70
N ASN A 151 19.18 13.83 -8.71
CA ASN A 151 17.96 14.63 -8.56
C ASN A 151 17.66 15.47 -9.82
N MET A 152 16.95 14.89 -10.78
CA MET A 152 16.48 15.56 -11.99
C MET A 152 14.97 15.74 -11.88
N GLY A 153 14.55 16.99 -11.69
CA GLY A 153 13.14 17.40 -11.71
C GLY A 153 12.76 18.01 -13.06
N LEU A 154 11.47 18.02 -13.38
CA LEU A 154 10.90 18.80 -14.47
C LEU A 154 10.29 20.07 -13.88
N ARG A 155 10.62 21.23 -14.46
CA ARG A 155 10.01 22.52 -14.13
C ARG A 155 9.12 22.95 -15.28
N CYS A 156 7.91 23.42 -14.96
CA CYS A 156 7.05 24.06 -15.96
C CYS A 156 7.58 25.45 -16.30
N THR A 157 7.79 25.71 -17.60
CA THR A 157 8.23 27.02 -18.11
C THR A 157 7.13 28.09 -18.07
N LYS A 158 5.87 27.69 -17.85
CA LYS A 158 4.70 28.59 -17.80
C LYS A 158 4.29 28.96 -16.38
N CYS A 159 4.16 27.99 -15.46
CA CYS A 159 3.69 28.24 -14.09
C CYS A 159 4.77 28.04 -13.01
N GLY A 160 5.95 27.56 -13.37
CA GLY A 160 7.07 27.40 -12.42
C GLY A 160 6.98 26.19 -11.48
N ASN A 161 5.88 25.43 -11.50
CA ASN A 161 5.75 24.20 -10.70
C ASN A 161 6.84 23.18 -11.05
N VAL A 162 7.28 22.41 -10.06
CA VAL A 162 8.33 21.39 -10.20
C VAL A 162 7.79 20.02 -9.79
N TRP A 163 8.16 18.97 -10.52
CA TRP A 163 7.81 17.57 -10.23
C TRP A 163 8.93 16.63 -10.67
N THR A 164 8.92 15.41 -10.16
CA THR A 164 9.97 14.40 -10.39
C THR A 164 9.53 13.24 -11.28
N ASP A 165 8.25 13.20 -11.67
CA ASP A 165 7.68 12.15 -12.53
C ASP A 165 8.04 12.40 -14.00
N SER A 166 8.95 11.58 -14.53
CA SER A 166 9.48 11.67 -15.89
C SER A 166 8.50 11.22 -16.99
N TYR A 167 7.38 10.58 -16.63
CA TYR A 167 6.32 10.20 -17.59
C TYR A 167 5.38 11.37 -17.89
N ILE A 168 5.33 12.36 -17.01
CA ILE A 168 4.51 13.56 -17.16
C ILE A 168 5.33 14.60 -17.97
N ARG A 169 5.31 14.45 -19.29
CA ARG A 169 5.99 15.35 -20.26
C ARG A 169 5.29 16.71 -20.45
N SER A 170 4.15 16.91 -19.80
CA SER A 170 3.35 18.15 -19.83
C SER A 170 2.94 18.53 -18.42
N CYS A 171 2.94 19.81 -18.07
CA CYS A 171 2.61 20.25 -16.72
C CYS A 171 1.22 19.76 -16.28
N PRO A 172 1.09 19.01 -15.16
CA PRO A 172 -0.20 18.48 -14.73
C PRO A 172 -1.19 19.56 -14.26
N PHE A 173 -0.72 20.80 -14.09
CA PHE A 173 -1.53 21.93 -13.63
C PHE A 173 -1.94 22.89 -14.75
N CYS A 174 -1.15 23.00 -15.82
CA CYS A 174 -1.43 23.98 -16.90
C CYS A 174 -1.20 23.44 -18.32
N LEU A 175 -0.87 22.16 -18.44
CA LEU A 175 -0.67 21.41 -19.69
C LEU A 175 0.44 21.93 -20.61
N ALA A 176 1.25 22.89 -20.16
CA ALA A 176 2.39 23.43 -20.90
C ALA A 176 3.60 22.48 -20.94
N VAL A 177 4.42 22.61 -21.97
CA VAL A 177 5.65 21.82 -22.19
C VAL A 177 6.67 22.07 -21.08
N THR A 178 7.44 21.05 -20.73
CA THR A 178 8.34 21.03 -19.57
C THR A 178 9.79 21.20 -19.99
N SER A 179 10.62 21.70 -19.07
CA SER A 179 12.09 21.69 -19.21
C SER A 179 12.72 20.96 -18.02
N TYR A 180 13.76 20.17 -18.28
CA TYR A 180 14.55 19.53 -17.22
C TYR A 180 15.25 20.57 -16.36
N VAL A 181 15.27 20.34 -15.04
CA VAL A 181 16.04 21.11 -14.06
C VAL A 181 16.78 20.16 -13.14
N VAL A 182 18.07 20.43 -12.95
CA VAL A 182 18.90 19.75 -11.94
C VAL A 182 18.85 20.57 -10.68
N TRP A 183 18.61 19.92 -9.54
CA TRP A 183 18.65 20.60 -8.25
C TRP A 183 20.10 20.68 -7.75
N ASP A 184 20.70 21.87 -7.79
CA ASP A 184 21.83 22.19 -6.91
C ASP A 184 21.25 22.55 -5.55
N PHE A 185 21.26 21.60 -4.61
CA PHE A 185 21.08 21.92 -3.20
C PHE A 185 22.44 22.34 -2.63
N PRO A 186 22.67 23.62 -2.28
CA PRO A 186 23.68 23.94 -1.30
C PRO A 186 23.12 23.50 0.06
N TYR A 187 23.66 22.42 0.61
CA TYR A 187 23.48 22.09 2.02
C TYR A 187 24.03 23.25 2.87
N ARG A 188 23.14 24.01 3.51
CA ARG A 188 23.41 24.80 4.71
C ARG A 188 22.20 24.78 5.61
#